data_AF-A0A1I8NWY0-F1
#
_entry.id   AF-A0A1I8NWY0-F1
#
_cell.length_a   1.000
_cell.length_b   1.000
_cell.length_c   1.000
_cell.angle_alpha   90.00
_cell.angle_beta   90.00
_cell.angle_gamma   90.00
#
_symmetry.space_group_name_H-M   'P 1'
#
loop_
_entity.id
_entity.type
_entity.pdbx_description
1 polymer ?
#
loop_
_entity_poly.entity_id
_entity_poly.type
_entity_poly.pdbx_seq_one_letter_code
_entity_poly.pdbx_strand_id
1 'polypeptide(L)'
;MMNIAANTLRNLRKVPALQQVRNLNLLEFQSKDLLQKYNVAIQQFKVLDNSSQDAEALKQFECPEYVVKAQILAGGRGKGTFDNGFKGGVHITTK
;
A
#
# COMPACT_ATOMS: atom_id res chain seq x y z
N MET A 1 -7.22 31.23 53.56
CA MET A 1 -7.98 31.49 52.32
C MET A 1 -7.13 31.17 51.09
N MET A 2 -6.81 29.90 50.85
CA MET A 2 -6.00 29.47 49.70
C MET A 2 -6.46 28.08 49.27
N ASN A 3 -7.65 27.95 48.68
CA ASN A 3 -8.00 26.69 47.99
C ASN A 3 -9.09 26.82 46.91
N ILE A 4 -9.46 28.04 46.52
CA ILE A 4 -10.53 28.25 45.52
C ILE A 4 -9.95 28.38 44.09
N ALA A 5 -8.66 28.67 43.93
CA ALA A 5 -8.06 28.91 42.61
C ALA A 5 -7.72 27.63 41.81
N ALA A 6 -7.52 26.48 42.46
CA ALA A 6 -7.01 25.27 41.79
C ALA A 6 -8.07 24.46 41.02
N ASN A 7 -9.36 24.71 41.23
CA ASN A 7 -10.44 24.01 40.53
C ASN A 7 -10.93 24.72 39.26
N THR A 8 -10.54 25.98 39.03
CA THR A 8 -11.06 26.79 37.92
C THR A 8 -10.40 26.46 36.57
N LEU A 9 -9.28 25.75 36.56
CA LEU A 9 -8.50 25.45 35.34
C LEU A 9 -8.81 24.08 34.70
N ARG A 10 -9.74 23.28 35.23
CA ARG A 10 -10.02 21.91 34.75
C ARG A 10 -11.00 21.82 33.57
N ASN A 11 -11.37 22.94 32.97
CA ASN A 11 -12.27 22.98 31.81
C ASN A 11 -11.62 23.66 30.60
N LEU A 12 -10.36 23.33 30.32
CA LEU A 12 -9.79 23.55 28.99
C LEU A 12 -10.56 22.65 28.02
N ARG A 13 -11.49 23.26 27.28
CA ARG A 13 -12.20 22.62 26.17
C ARG A 13 -11.16 22.00 25.25
N LYS A 14 -11.18 20.66 25.15
CA LYS A 14 -10.37 19.91 24.19
C LYS A 14 -10.83 20.33 22.80
N VAL A 15 -10.11 21.25 22.17
CA VAL A 15 -10.35 21.62 20.76
C VAL A 15 -10.23 20.31 19.99
N PRO A 16 -11.25 19.88 19.23
CA PRO A 16 -11.10 18.72 18.38
C PRO A 16 -9.98 19.06 17.41
N ALA A 17 -8.86 18.34 17.51
CA ALA A 17 -7.79 18.47 16.52
C ALA A 17 -8.45 18.19 15.17
N LEU A 18 -8.43 19.17 14.27
CA LEU A 18 -8.85 18.98 12.88
C LEU A 18 -7.86 17.99 12.28
N GLN A 19 -8.17 16.70 12.39
CA GLN A 19 -7.34 15.65 11.86
C GLN A 19 -7.48 15.69 10.35
N GLN A 20 -6.37 15.89 9.66
CA GLN A 20 -6.32 15.85 8.20
C GLN A 20 -6.93 14.53 7.73
N VAL A 21 -8.03 14.63 6.96
CA VAL A 21 -8.58 13.48 6.25
C VAL A 21 -7.75 13.26 4.99
N ARG A 22 -7.22 12.05 4.82
CA ARG A 22 -6.46 11.68 3.62
C ARG A 22 -7.39 10.99 2.63
N ASN A 23 -7.65 11.65 1.51
CA ASN A 23 -8.50 11.14 0.43
C ASN A 23 -7.70 10.45 -0.70
N LEU A 24 -6.45 10.04 -0.44
CA LEU A 24 -5.57 9.46 -1.45
C LEU A 24 -4.99 8.14 -0.98
N ASN A 25 -5.29 7.08 -1.73
CA ASN A 25 -4.65 5.78 -1.63
C ASN A 25 -3.96 5.48 -2.97
N LEU A 26 -2.68 5.13 -2.91
CA LEU A 26 -1.91 4.68 -4.07
C LEU A 26 -1.91 3.15 -4.12
N LEU A 27 -1.84 2.60 -5.33
CA LEU A 27 -1.56 1.18 -5.51
C LEU A 27 -0.15 0.83 -5.02
N GLU A 28 0.12 -0.46 -4.79
CA GLU A 28 1.44 -0.91 -4.32
C GLU A 28 2.54 -0.48 -5.29
N PHE A 29 2.34 -0.69 -6.59
CA PHE A 29 3.33 -0.34 -7.60
C PHE A 29 3.59 1.17 -7.69
N GLN A 30 2.54 1.99 -7.56
CA GLN A 30 2.66 3.46 -7.61
C GLN A 30 3.44 3.99 -6.40
N SER A 31 3.18 3.40 -5.22
CA SER A 31 3.93 3.73 -4.00
C SER A 31 5.40 3.33 -4.15
N LYS A 32 5.68 2.15 -4.73
CA LYS A 32 7.05 1.69 -4.98
C LYS A 32 7.78 2.56 -6.00
N ASP A 33 7.14 2.91 -7.13
CA ASP A 33 7.71 3.81 -8.12
C ASP A 33 8.07 5.18 -7.52
N LEU A 34 7.18 5.73 -6.69
CA LEU A 34 7.46 6.97 -5.95
C LEU A 34 8.69 6.80 -5.03
N LEU A 35 8.76 5.74 -4.24
CA LEU A 35 9.91 5.48 -3.35
C LEU A 35 11.22 5.32 -4.14
N GLN A 36 11.19 4.63 -5.28
CA GLN A 36 12.35 4.45 -6.15
C GLN A 36 12.88 5.77 -6.71
N LYS A 37 12.00 6.70 -7.11
CA LYS A 37 12.37 8.05 -7.58
C LYS A 37 13.17 8.85 -6.55
N TYR A 38 12.99 8.53 -5.25
CA TYR A 38 13.73 9.15 -4.14
C TYR A 38 14.83 8.23 -3.57
N ASN A 39 15.30 7.25 -4.37
CA ASN A 39 16.39 6.35 -4.03
C ASN A 39 16.17 5.52 -2.75
N VAL A 40 14.91 5.27 -2.38
CA VAL A 40 14.59 4.35 -1.29
C VAL A 40 14.74 2.92 -1.79
N ALA A 41 15.46 2.10 -1.03
CA ALA A 41 15.63 0.69 -1.36
C ALA A 41 14.27 -0.04 -1.36
N ILE A 42 13.92 -0.63 -2.50
CA ILE A 42 12.69 -1.38 -2.71
C ILE A 42 12.97 -2.67 -3.47
N GLN A 43 11.97 -3.55 -3.48
CA GLN A 43 11.95 -4.76 -4.29
C GLN A 43 11.93 -4.38 -5.78
N GLN A 44 12.76 -5.00 -6.61
CA GLN A 44 12.62 -4.87 -8.06
C GLN A 44 11.26 -5.41 -8.50
N PHE A 45 10.59 -4.70 -9.40
CA PHE A 45 9.26 -5.10 -9.89
C PHE A 45 9.06 -4.65 -11.34
N LYS A 46 8.10 -5.29 -12.00
CA LYS A 46 7.53 -4.88 -13.28
C LYS A 46 6.01 -4.84 -13.14
N VAL A 47 5.36 -3.95 -13.88
CA VAL A 47 3.89 -3.88 -13.96
C VAL A 47 3.49 -4.51 -15.28
N LEU A 48 2.45 -5.34 -15.23
CA LEU A 48 1.88 -6.00 -16.40
C LEU A 48 0.45 -5.48 -16.58
N ASP A 49 0.10 -5.08 -17.79
CA ASP A 49 -1.19 -4.47 -18.14
C ASP A 49 -1.93 -5.22 -19.26
N ASN A 50 -1.52 -6.46 -19.53
CA ASN A 50 -2.00 -7.32 -20.60
C ASN A 50 -1.67 -6.77 -22.01
N SER A 51 -0.60 -5.96 -22.11
CA SER A 51 -0.08 -5.50 -23.39
C SER A 51 0.82 -6.55 -24.03
N SER A 52 1.04 -6.43 -25.35
CA SER A 52 2.00 -7.28 -26.07
C SER A 52 3.45 -7.16 -25.54
N GLN A 53 3.75 -6.13 -24.74
CA GLN A 53 5.07 -5.86 -24.18
C GLN A 53 5.33 -6.65 -22.89
N ASP A 54 4.29 -7.16 -22.23
CA ASP A 54 4.40 -7.87 -20.96
C ASP A 54 5.29 -9.12 -21.05
N ALA A 55 5.19 -9.87 -22.15
CA ALA A 55 6.02 -11.04 -22.37
C ALA A 55 7.51 -10.68 -22.46
N GLU A 56 7.83 -9.54 -23.06
CA GLU A 56 9.21 -9.05 -23.15
C GLU A 56 9.70 -8.50 -21.81
N ALA A 57 8.84 -7.76 -21.09
CA ALA A 57 9.14 -7.26 -19.75
C ALA A 57 9.43 -8.40 -18.75
N LEU A 58 8.70 -9.51 -18.86
CA LEU A 58 8.94 -10.73 -18.07
C LEU A 58 10.23 -11.45 -18.48
N LYS A 59 10.56 -11.49 -19.78
CA LYS A 59 11.84 -12.06 -20.23
C LYS A 59 13.03 -11.30 -19.64
N GLN A 60 12.94 -9.98 -19.60
CA GLN A 60 13.96 -9.09 -19.03
C GLN A 60 14.00 -9.11 -17.48
N PHE A 61 13.00 -9.69 -16.83
CA PHE A 61 12.98 -9.87 -15.39
C PHE A 61 13.79 -11.13 -15.02
N GLU A 62 15.08 -10.93 -14.73
CA GLU A 62 16.01 -11.99 -14.33
C GLU A 62 15.87 -12.28 -12.83
N CYS A 63 14.85 -13.07 -12.50
CA CYS A 63 14.58 -13.47 -11.13
C CYS A 63 14.21 -14.97 -11.07
N PRO A 64 14.96 -15.83 -10.35
CA PRO A 64 14.66 -17.26 -10.25
C PRO A 64 13.30 -17.56 -9.62
N GLU A 65 12.90 -16.75 -8.63
CA GLU A 65 11.63 -16.85 -7.91
C GLU A 65 11.05 -15.44 -7.72
N TYR A 66 9.79 -15.25 -8.10
CA TYR A 66 9.13 -13.96 -8.04
C TYR A 66 7.69 -14.06 -7.53
N VAL A 67 7.14 -12.90 -7.14
CA VAL A 67 5.79 -12.79 -6.59
C VAL A 67 4.88 -12.04 -7.55
N VAL A 68 3.82 -12.70 -8.00
CA VAL A 68 2.74 -12.08 -8.77
C VAL A 68 1.69 -11.53 -7.81
N LYS A 69 1.39 -10.23 -7.90
CA LYS A 69 0.46 -9.55 -6.99
C LYS A 69 -0.60 -8.74 -7.73
N ALA A 70 -1.86 -9.06 -7.49
CA ALA A 70 -2.99 -8.25 -7.94
C ALA A 70 -2.91 -6.83 -7.35
N GLN A 71 -3.13 -5.83 -8.21
CA GLN A 71 -3.15 -4.41 -7.85
C GLN A 71 -4.58 -3.96 -7.58
N ILE A 72 -4.95 -3.82 -6.30
CA ILE A 72 -6.25 -3.31 -5.85
C ILE A 72 -6.07 -2.43 -4.60
N LEU A 73 -6.97 -1.48 -4.37
CA LEU A 73 -7.02 -0.65 -3.16
C LEU A 73 -7.75 -1.38 -2.01
N ALA A 74 -7.28 -2.58 -1.70
CA ALA A 74 -7.83 -3.39 -0.62
C ALA A 74 -6.76 -4.28 0.03
N GLY A 75 -6.94 -4.57 1.32
CA GLY A 75 -6.18 -5.60 2.04
C GLY A 75 -6.65 -7.01 1.70
N GLY A 76 -6.00 -8.04 2.28
CA GLY A 76 -6.50 -9.42 2.21
C GLY A 76 -6.28 -10.16 0.89
N ARG A 77 -5.53 -9.57 -0.06
CA ARG A 77 -5.28 -10.12 -1.41
C ARG A 77 -4.90 -11.61 -1.42
N GLY A 78 -4.00 -12.06 -0.55
CA GLY A 78 -3.54 -13.46 -0.52
C GLY A 78 -4.64 -14.48 -0.20
N LYS A 79 -5.70 -14.08 0.51
CA LYS A 79 -6.86 -14.94 0.85
C LYS A 79 -8.09 -14.66 -0.03
N GLY A 80 -8.00 -13.72 -0.97
CA GLY A 80 -9.09 -13.38 -1.87
C GLY A 80 -9.38 -14.47 -2.90
N THR A 81 -10.51 -14.36 -3.58
CA THR A 81 -10.91 -15.24 -4.68
C THR A 81 -11.41 -14.38 -5.83
N PHE A 82 -11.00 -14.71 -7.05
CA PHE A 82 -11.45 -14.05 -8.28
C PHE A 82 -12.81 -14.62 -8.70
N ASP A 83 -13.53 -13.87 -9.54
CA ASP A 83 -14.85 -14.25 -10.07
C ASP A 83 -14.84 -15.56 -10.89
N ASN A 84 -13.72 -15.88 -11.52
CA ASN A 84 -13.48 -17.15 -12.22
C ASN A 84 -13.11 -18.32 -11.29
N GLY A 85 -13.13 -18.13 -9.97
CA GLY A 85 -12.78 -19.15 -8.97
C GLY A 85 -11.29 -19.28 -8.67
N PHE A 86 -10.41 -18.52 -9.35
CA PHE A 86 -8.98 -18.50 -9.04
C PHE A 86 -8.74 -17.98 -7.61
N LYS A 87 -7.89 -18.67 -6.84
CA LYS A 87 -7.70 -18.38 -5.41
C LYS A 87 -6.38 -17.65 -5.16
N GLY A 88 -6.45 -16.61 -4.35
CA GLY A 88 -5.32 -15.79 -3.94
C GLY A 88 -4.91 -14.77 -5.01
N GLY A 89 -4.78 -13.51 -4.62
CA GLY A 89 -4.21 -12.43 -5.43
C GLY A 89 -2.72 -12.21 -5.20
N VAL A 90 -2.04 -13.12 -4.50
CA VAL A 90 -0.60 -13.08 -4.23
C VAL A 90 -0.05 -14.50 -4.38
N HIS A 91 0.83 -14.72 -5.35
CA HIS A 91 1.42 -16.03 -5.67
C HIS A 91 2.93 -15.93 -5.78
N ILE A 92 3.63 -16.92 -5.25
CA ILE A 92 5.06 -17.11 -5.47
C ILE A 92 5.20 -18.12 -6.61
N THR A 93 6.06 -17.82 -7.58
CA THR A 93 6.29 -18.69 -8.72
C THR A 93 7.71 -18.51 -9.25
N THR A 94 8.13 -19.40 -10.15
CA THR A 94 9.42 -19.36 -10.80
C THR A 94 9.24 -19.04 -12.29
N LYS A 95 10.34 -18.74 -12.99
CA LYS A 95 10.33 -18.54 -14.44
C LYS A 95 10.14 -19.85 -15.18
#